data_AF-A0A0F9H1H7-F1
#
_entry.id   AF-A0A0F9H1H7-F1
#
_cell.length_a   1.000
_cell.length_b   1.000
_cell.length_c   1.000
_cell.angle_alpha   90.00
_cell.angle_beta   90.00
_cell.angle_gamma   90.00
#
_symmetry.space_group_name_H-M   'P 1'
#
loop_
_entity.id
_entity.type
_entity.pdbx_description
1 polymer ?
#
loop_
_entity_poly.entity_id
_entity_poly.type
_entity_poly.pdbx_seq_one_letter_code
_entity_poly.pdbx_strand_id
1 'polypeptide(L)'
;MSTATVTDTQEAQKPTPKKSPHLTRTAMQKRDKRLIRIILANPEMPHNEAMIKAGFSKTTAHSQAKRTVERSVIQTPIMQALEKAGISDDHLADKIKNGLECTKVISATVIHKDNNGKTEQIDDFIEVPDNPTQHRYVDT
;
A
#
# COMPACT_ATOMS: atom_id res chain seq x y z
N MET A 1 -17.75 17.80 -69.33
CA MET A 1 -17.90 19.01 -68.49
C MET A 1 -18.53 18.56 -67.18
N SER A 2 -18.19 18.98 -65.99
CA SER A 2 -17.03 19.64 -65.38
C SER A 2 -17.25 19.42 -63.87
N THR A 3 -16.16 19.32 -63.14
CA THR A 3 -15.98 19.00 -61.71
C THR A 3 -16.81 19.82 -60.70
N ALA A 4 -17.16 19.23 -59.55
CA ALA A 4 -17.04 19.90 -58.24
C ALA A 4 -17.13 18.90 -57.07
N THR A 5 -15.99 18.56 -56.48
CA THR A 5 -15.82 17.97 -55.14
C THR A 5 -15.90 19.09 -54.10
N VAL A 6 -16.80 18.97 -53.12
CA VAL A 6 -16.84 19.85 -51.95
C VAL A 6 -16.13 19.14 -50.80
N THR A 7 -14.90 19.55 -50.53
CA THR A 7 -14.13 19.19 -49.33
C THR A 7 -14.48 20.15 -48.21
N ASP A 8 -15.27 19.68 -47.25
CA ASP A 8 -15.53 20.37 -45.98
C ASP A 8 -14.29 20.27 -45.09
N THR A 9 -13.63 21.40 -44.85
CA THR A 9 -12.48 21.49 -43.94
C THR A 9 -13.00 21.95 -42.59
N GLN A 10 -13.12 21.02 -41.63
CA GLN A 10 -13.42 21.38 -40.25
C GLN A 10 -12.16 21.89 -39.55
N GLU A 11 -12.22 23.15 -39.14
CA GLU A 11 -11.17 23.88 -38.42
C GLU A 11 -11.06 23.35 -36.97
N ALA A 12 -9.94 22.70 -36.66
CA ALA A 12 -9.67 22.12 -35.35
C ALA A 12 -9.44 23.22 -34.29
N GLN A 13 -10.40 23.39 -33.38
CA GLN A 13 -10.24 24.23 -32.19
C GLN A 13 -9.12 23.67 -31.28
N LYS A 14 -8.07 24.47 -31.06
CA LYS A 14 -6.98 24.15 -30.14
C LYS A 14 -7.49 24.06 -28.70
N PRO A 15 -7.17 23.01 -27.93
CA PRO A 15 -7.53 22.93 -26.52
C PRO A 15 -6.72 23.95 -25.71
N THR A 16 -7.41 24.88 -25.07
CA THR A 16 -6.78 25.81 -24.11
C THR A 16 -6.21 25.03 -22.92
N PRO A 17 -5.01 25.38 -22.41
CA PRO A 17 -4.40 24.69 -21.28
C PRO A 17 -5.26 24.87 -20.02
N LYS A 18 -5.80 23.77 -19.50
CA LYS A 18 -6.42 23.73 -18.18
C LYS A 18 -5.37 24.14 -17.14
N LYS A 19 -5.54 25.32 -16.53
CA LYS A 19 -4.73 25.76 -15.40
C LYS A 19 -4.82 24.70 -14.30
N SER A 20 -3.72 24.04 -14.00
CA SER A 20 -3.60 23.09 -12.89
C SER A 20 -4.00 23.80 -11.60
N PRO A 21 -4.91 23.25 -10.78
CA PRO A 21 -5.22 23.85 -9.49
C PRO A 21 -3.97 23.80 -8.62
N HIS A 22 -3.42 24.97 -8.32
CA HIS A 22 -2.36 25.12 -7.34
C HIS A 22 -2.90 24.56 -6.01
N LEU A 23 -2.39 23.41 -5.54
CA LEU A 23 -2.77 22.86 -4.24
C LEU A 23 -2.31 23.84 -3.15
N THR A 24 -3.17 24.79 -2.80
CA THR A 24 -3.01 25.55 -1.56
C THR A 24 -3.18 24.55 -0.42
N ARG A 25 -2.11 24.33 0.34
CA ARG A 25 -2.07 23.45 1.52
C ARG A 25 -3.04 24.00 2.57
N THR A 26 -4.32 23.62 2.48
CA THR A 26 -5.37 24.08 3.40
C THR A 26 -4.94 23.77 4.83
N ALA A 27 -4.85 24.80 5.67
CA ALA A 27 -4.46 24.64 7.05
C ALA A 27 -5.48 23.78 7.79
N MET A 28 -5.06 22.57 8.20
CA MET A 28 -5.92 21.63 8.93
C MET A 28 -6.32 22.20 10.29
N GLN A 29 -7.61 22.11 10.63
CA GLN A 29 -8.15 22.67 11.88
C GLN A 29 -7.58 21.91 13.09
N LYS A 30 -7.39 22.60 14.22
CA LYS A 30 -6.81 21.99 15.44
C LYS A 30 -7.57 20.74 15.91
N ARG A 31 -8.90 20.74 15.78
CA ARG A 31 -9.78 19.62 16.13
C ARG A 31 -9.58 18.39 15.23
N ASP A 32 -9.37 18.59 13.93
CA ASP A 32 -9.11 17.51 12.98
C ASP A 32 -7.76 16.85 13.28
N LYS A 33 -6.73 17.65 13.62
CA LYS A 33 -5.43 17.12 14.06
C LYS A 33 -5.55 16.25 15.31
N ARG A 34 -6.43 16.63 16.26
CA ARG A 34 -6.68 15.85 17.49
C ARG A 34 -7.43 14.57 17.17
N LEU A 35 -8.45 14.64 16.31
CA LEU A 35 -9.22 13.48 15.88
C LEU A 35 -8.31 12.41 15.26
N ILE A 36 -7.43 12.80 14.33
CA ILE A 36 -6.47 11.89 13.70
C ILE A 36 -5.61 11.18 14.75
N ARG A 37 -5.07 11.91 15.74
CA ARG A 37 -4.27 11.30 16.82
C ARG A 37 -5.06 10.32 17.67
N ILE A 38 -6.32 10.64 17.99
CA ILE A 38 -7.17 9.77 18.81
C ILE A 38 -7.49 8.47 18.06
N ILE A 39 -7.82 8.56 16.76
CA ILE A 39 -8.09 7.40 15.90
C ILE A 39 -6.86 6.52 15.79
N LEU A 40 -5.68 7.11 15.51
CA LEU A 40 -4.43 6.35 15.40
C LEU A 40 -4.01 5.69 16.72
N ALA A 41 -4.31 6.32 17.86
CA ALA A 41 -3.99 5.76 19.17
C ALA A 41 -4.99 4.70 19.66
N ASN A 42 -6.24 4.73 19.18
CA ASN A 42 -7.32 3.86 19.64
C ASN A 42 -8.20 3.40 18.46
N PRO A 43 -7.75 2.41 17.66
CA PRO A 43 -8.46 1.99 16.45
C PRO A 43 -9.83 1.34 16.75
N GLU A 44 -10.01 0.75 17.93
CA GLU A 44 -11.28 0.11 18.34
C GLU A 44 -12.34 1.13 18.80
N MET A 45 -11.96 2.39 18.99
CA MET A 45 -12.88 3.40 19.48
C MET A 45 -13.87 3.80 18.38
N PRO A 46 -15.19 3.86 18.68
CA PRO A 46 -16.16 4.24 17.67
C PRO A 46 -16.00 5.72 17.29
N HIS A 47 -16.19 6.03 16.01
CA HIS A 47 -15.88 7.34 15.43
C HIS A 47 -16.61 8.51 16.12
N ASN A 48 -17.82 8.28 16.62
CA ASN A 48 -18.59 9.26 17.39
C ASN A 48 -17.89 9.65 18.70
N GLU A 49 -17.38 8.68 19.44
CA GLU A 49 -16.66 8.92 20.69
C GLU A 49 -15.32 9.60 20.43
N ALA A 50 -14.60 9.18 19.38
CA ALA A 50 -13.36 9.81 18.94
C ALA A 50 -13.56 11.31 18.62
N MET A 51 -14.68 11.65 17.95
CA MET A 51 -15.04 13.05 17.67
C MET A 51 -15.38 13.84 18.94
N ILE A 52 -16.10 13.24 19.89
CA ILE A 52 -16.40 13.91 21.17
C ILE A 52 -15.08 14.22 21.90
N LYS A 53 -14.15 13.26 21.97
CA LYS A 53 -12.82 13.45 22.58
C LYS A 53 -11.96 14.47 21.82
N ALA A 54 -12.13 14.58 20.50
CA ALA A 54 -11.46 15.59 19.69
C ALA A 54 -12.02 17.01 19.89
N GLY A 55 -13.16 17.16 20.59
CA GLY A 55 -13.78 18.43 20.94
C GLY A 55 -14.94 18.85 20.03
N PHE A 56 -15.54 17.91 19.29
CA PHE A 56 -16.78 18.17 18.57
C PHE A 56 -17.99 18.12 19.51
N SER A 57 -19.06 18.84 19.17
CA SER A 57 -20.32 18.73 19.92
C SER A 57 -20.90 17.33 19.79
N LYS A 58 -21.63 16.88 20.82
CA LYS A 58 -22.28 15.56 20.82
C LYS A 58 -23.23 15.37 19.62
N THR A 59 -24.01 16.41 19.30
CA THR A 59 -24.95 16.38 18.17
C THR A 59 -24.23 16.21 16.83
N THR A 60 -23.13 16.95 16.60
CA THR A 60 -22.33 16.82 15.39
C THR A 60 -21.59 15.48 15.34
N ALA A 61 -21.08 14.99 16.47
CA ALA A 61 -20.41 13.70 16.53
C ALA A 61 -21.35 12.54 16.15
N HIS A 62 -22.59 12.54 16.63
CA HIS A 62 -23.56 11.49 16.28
C HIS A 62 -24.07 11.60 14.84
N SER A 63 -24.32 12.81 14.33
CA SER A 63 -24.90 13.01 13.00
C SER A 63 -23.89 13.02 11.86
N GLN A 64 -22.64 13.44 12.11
CA GLN A 64 -21.63 13.68 11.08
C GLN A 64 -20.34 12.88 11.27
N ALA A 65 -20.31 11.86 12.14
CA ALA A 65 -19.13 11.02 12.34
C ALA A 65 -18.55 10.48 11.04
N LYS A 66 -19.34 9.70 10.31
CA LYS A 66 -18.94 9.07 9.05
C LYS A 66 -18.43 10.10 8.05
N ARG A 67 -19.24 11.13 7.77
CA ARG A 67 -18.90 12.19 6.81
C ARG A 67 -17.66 12.98 7.19
N THR A 68 -17.34 13.09 8.48
CA THR A 68 -16.14 13.82 8.94
C THR A 68 -14.89 12.98 8.74
N VAL A 69 -14.93 11.69 9.06
CA VAL A 69 -13.81 10.76 8.87
C VAL A 69 -13.50 10.52 7.39
N GLU A 70 -14.52 10.47 6.53
CA GLU A 70 -14.39 10.32 5.07
C GLU A 70 -13.79 11.54 4.35
N ARG A 71 -13.53 12.65 5.05
CA ARG A 71 -12.90 13.82 4.42
C ARG A 71 -11.46 13.48 4.07
N SER A 72 -11.04 13.80 2.84
CA SER A 72 -9.65 13.60 2.39
C SER A 72 -8.62 14.24 3.33
N VAL A 73 -8.96 15.39 3.93
CA VAL A 73 -8.12 16.09 4.91
C VAL A 73 -7.80 15.25 6.17
N ILE A 74 -8.66 14.29 6.53
CA ILE A 74 -8.49 13.39 7.66
C ILE A 74 -7.98 12.02 7.20
N GLN A 75 -8.54 11.48 6.12
CA GLN A 75 -8.18 10.16 5.60
C GLN A 75 -6.73 10.10 5.10
N THR A 76 -6.27 11.08 4.32
CA THR A 76 -4.92 11.07 3.74
C THR A 76 -3.82 11.06 4.82
N PRO A 77 -3.87 11.89 5.87
CA PRO A 77 -2.89 11.80 6.96
C PRO A 77 -2.93 10.47 7.73
N ILE A 78 -4.11 9.85 7.88
CA ILE A 78 -4.24 8.54 8.53
C ILE A 78 -3.56 7.48 7.65
N MET A 79 -3.86 7.45 6.36
CA MET A 79 -3.21 6.53 5.41
C MET A 79 -1.69 6.71 5.41
N GLN A 80 -1.19 7.94 5.33
CA GLN A 80 0.25 8.21 5.40
C GLN A 80 0.88 7.77 6.72
N ALA A 81 0.15 7.85 7.84
CA ALA A 81 0.63 7.36 9.12
C ALA A 81 0.70 5.83 9.15
N LEU A 82 -0.27 5.14 8.56
CA LEU A 82 -0.30 3.69 8.42
C LEU A 82 0.80 3.18 7.46
N GLU A 83 0.97 3.84 6.32
CA GLU A 83 2.06 3.55 5.37
C GLU A 83 3.43 3.68 6.04
N LYS A 84 3.66 4.75 6.81
CA LYS A 84 4.90 4.91 7.60
C LYS A 84 5.08 3.86 8.67
N ALA A 85 4.00 3.28 9.18
CA ALA A 85 4.05 2.18 10.13
C ALA A 85 4.27 0.81 9.44
N GLY A 86 4.43 0.78 8.11
CA GLY A 86 4.58 -0.46 7.33
C GLY A 86 3.26 -1.20 7.11
N ILE A 87 2.12 -0.53 7.31
CA ILE A 87 0.78 -1.03 6.99
C ILE A 87 0.38 -0.41 5.66
N SER A 88 1.09 -0.82 4.60
CA SER A 88 0.74 -0.50 3.21
C SER A 88 0.53 -1.78 2.43
N ASP A 89 -0.30 -1.70 1.40
CA ASP A 89 -0.52 -2.82 0.46
C ASP A 89 0.79 -3.19 -0.24
N ASP A 90 1.66 -2.22 -0.52
CA ASP A 90 2.99 -2.47 -1.09
C ASP A 90 3.86 -3.31 -0.14
N HIS A 91 3.87 -2.99 1.15
CA HIS A 91 4.64 -3.74 2.13
C HIS A 91 4.05 -5.14 2.38
N LEU A 92 2.73 -5.29 2.26
CA LEU A 92 2.08 -6.60 2.26
C LEU A 92 2.46 -7.40 1.01
N ALA A 93 2.42 -6.79 -0.16
CA ALA A 93 2.81 -7.42 -1.42
C ALA A 93 4.28 -7.85 -1.40
N ASP A 94 5.18 -7.02 -0.87
CA ASP A 94 6.59 -7.36 -0.70
C ASP A 94 6.77 -8.56 0.24
N LYS A 95 6.05 -8.59 1.36
CA LYS A 95 6.08 -9.74 2.28
C LYS A 95 5.56 -11.02 1.64
N ILE A 96 4.46 -10.95 0.88
CA ILE A 96 3.90 -12.10 0.18
C ILE A 96 4.87 -12.59 -0.89
N LYS A 97 5.43 -11.68 -1.70
CA LYS A 97 6.43 -12.02 -2.72
C LYS A 97 7.64 -12.73 -2.10
N ASN A 98 8.20 -12.17 -1.03
CA ASN A 98 9.33 -12.78 -0.33
C ASN A 98 8.97 -14.14 0.29
N GLY A 99 7.73 -14.31 0.76
CA GLY A 99 7.22 -15.59 1.26
C GLY A 99 7.08 -16.65 0.17
N LEU A 100 6.59 -16.26 -1.02
CA LEU A 100 6.45 -17.13 -2.19
C LEU A 100 7.81 -17.54 -2.78
N GLU A 101 8.83 -16.70 -2.67
CA GLU A 101 10.18 -16.95 -3.15
C GLU A 101 11.09 -17.57 -2.07
N CYS A 102 10.54 -18.03 -0.94
CA CYS A 102 11.33 -18.54 0.18
C CYS A 102 12.10 -19.83 -0.17
N THR A 103 13.41 -19.84 0.09
CA THR A 103 14.30 -21.00 -0.02
C THR A 103 14.80 -21.42 1.36
N LYS A 104 15.08 -22.71 1.53
CA LYS A 104 15.76 -23.27 2.69
C LYS A 104 17.14 -23.76 2.30
N VAL A 105 18.10 -23.57 3.19
CA VAL A 105 19.47 -24.09 3.04
C VAL A 105 19.52 -25.50 3.64
N ILE A 106 19.94 -26.49 2.86
CA ILE A 106 20.15 -27.86 3.30
C ILE A 106 21.65 -28.13 3.28
N SER A 107 22.22 -28.52 4.42
CA SER A 107 23.60 -29.03 4.49
C SER A 107 23.63 -30.49 4.02
N ALA A 108 24.43 -30.81 3.02
CA ALA A 108 24.64 -32.16 2.53
C ALA A 108 26.12 -32.51 2.62
N THR A 109 26.43 -33.65 3.24
CA THR A 109 27.79 -34.21 3.20
C THR A 109 27.94 -35.00 1.91
N VAL A 110 28.71 -34.46 0.97
CA VAL A 110 29.05 -35.11 -0.29
C VAL A 110 30.23 -36.04 -0.05
N ILE A 111 30.06 -37.32 -0.39
CA ILE A 111 31.12 -38.32 -0.30
C ILE A 111 31.65 -38.57 -1.70
N HIS A 112 32.84 -38.06 -1.99
CA HIS A 112 33.57 -38.41 -3.21
C HIS A 112 34.49 -39.60 -2.96
N LYS A 113 34.41 -40.60 -3.82
CA LYS A 113 35.41 -41.66 -3.91
C LYS A 113 36.38 -41.32 -5.02
N ASP A 114 37.63 -41.11 -4.64
CA ASP A 114 38.71 -40.93 -5.61
C ASP A 114 39.10 -42.29 -6.24
N ASN A 115 39.75 -42.28 -7.40
CA ASN A 115 40.12 -43.49 -8.16
C ASN A 115 41.06 -44.43 -7.39
N ASN A 116 41.70 -43.93 -6.32
CA ASN A 116 42.55 -44.70 -5.42
C ASN A 116 41.78 -45.33 -4.23
N GLY A 117 40.44 -45.23 -4.21
CA GLY A 117 39.60 -45.84 -3.17
C GLY A 117 39.53 -45.05 -1.85
N LYS A 118 40.13 -43.85 -1.77
CA LYS A 118 39.97 -42.94 -0.64
C LYS A 118 38.65 -42.18 -0.77
N THR A 119 37.88 -42.16 0.32
CA THR A 119 36.67 -41.33 0.46
C THR A 119 37.02 -39.99 1.08
N GLU A 120 36.67 -38.91 0.40
CA GLU A 120 36.70 -37.55 0.94
C GLU A 120 35.26 -37.10 1.24
N GLN A 121 35.06 -36.51 2.42
CA GLN A 121 33.80 -35.91 2.84
C GLN A 121 33.92 -34.40 2.71
N ILE A 122 33.00 -33.80 1.96
CA ILE A 122 32.91 -32.34 1.79
C ILE A 122 31.50 -31.94 2.24
N ASP A 123 31.42 -30.99 3.16
CA ASP A 123 30.13 -30.40 3.54
C ASP A 123 29.78 -29.30 2.52
N ASP A 124 28.63 -29.45 1.89
CA ASP A 124 28.09 -28.52 0.90
C ASP A 124 26.73 -27.99 1.35
N PHE A 125 26.36 -26.81 0.87
CA PHE A 125 25.09 -26.15 1.20
C PHE A 125 24.29 -25.92 -0.07
N ILE A 126 23.10 -26.52 -0.13
CA ILE A 126 22.20 -26.41 -1.29
C ILE A 126 20.98 -25.60 -0.88
N GLU A 127 20.66 -24.57 -1.66
CA GLU A 127 19.40 -23.83 -1.53
C GLU A 127 18.29 -24.53 -2.30
N VAL A 128 17.22 -24.88 -1.61
CA VAL A 128 16.05 -25.59 -2.17
C VAL A 128 14.78 -24.80 -1.83
N PRO A 129 13.77 -24.75 -2.71
CA PRO A 129 12.49 -24.13 -2.38
C PRO A 129 11.88 -24.67 -1.08
N ASP A 130 11.42 -23.77 -0.21
CA ASP A 130 10.78 -24.12 1.05
C ASP A 130 9.24 -24.13 0.92
N ASN A 131 8.74 -25.12 0.18
CA ASN A 131 7.30 -25.24 -0.13
C ASN A 131 6.37 -25.12 1.09
N PRO A 132 6.65 -25.70 2.28
CA PRO A 132 5.81 -25.51 3.47
C PRO A 132 5.65 -24.04 3.88
N THR A 133 6.72 -23.25 3.78
CA THR A 133 6.69 -21.83 4.10
C THR A 133 5.99 -21.05 3.00
N GLN A 134 6.25 -21.36 1.72
CA GLN A 134 5.61 -20.71 0.57
C GLN A 134 4.08 -20.89 0.57
N HIS A 135 3.57 -22.09 0.82
CA HIS A 135 2.14 -22.37 0.84
C HIS A 135 1.39 -21.65 1.97
N ARG A 136 2.05 -21.42 3.12
CA ARG A 136 1.44 -20.72 4.25
C ARG A 136 1.10 -19.26 3.93
N TYR A 137 1.80 -18.64 2.99
CA TYR A 137 1.53 -17.26 2.53
C TYR A 137 0.52 -17.18 1.38
N VAL A 138 0.11 -18.31 0.79
CA VAL A 138 -0.95 -18.37 -0.23
C VAL A 138 -2.35 -18.35 0.42
N ASP A 139 -2.47 -18.86 1.65
CA ASP A 139 -3.74 -19.01 2.37
C ASP A 139 -4.12 -17.79 3.25
N THR A 140 -3.30 -16.75 3.30
CA THR A 140 -3.52 -15.50 4.07
C THR A 140 -3.96 -14.34 3.19
#